data_AF-A0A930H304-F1
#
_entry.id   AF-A0A930H304-F1
#
_cell.length_a   1.000
_cell.length_b   1.000
_cell.length_c   1.000
_cell.angle_alpha   90.00
_cell.angle_beta   90.00
_cell.angle_gamma   90.00
#
_symmetry.space_group_name_H-M   'P 1'
#
loop_
_entity.id
_entity.type
_entity.pdbx_description
1 polymer ?
#
loop_
_entity_poly.entity_id
_entity_poly.type
_entity_poly.pdbx_seq_one_letter_code
_entity_poly.pdbx_strand_id
1 'polypeptide(L)'
;MLTRSNECSRLSNVLTSVLTEASLQQIKDGISALVLDENSMPKHNTDPVHAYLFFSEKDKSIVCKSTKDVFSYSEFYKDGSRKKDNFIYLSKFDIKEFLGRPSSELDLLIDSWFENSFYQSVTEQLFELQNSIDSSHLPFNMMSISPPLNLFDDQQLKTIYFNKIFSDLFVFKDSKERYTLSQETIKRLFKIKDEIIAEMLNDLKNNKIGRSYQFFLQFIMRLKKINYINNKSFYSLLNTVFVEDVNVWKDIDYFVSGSRFYEEHKMLTNFKANSIEELESLIELLKSSTKSFFSEGQVVFVSSSDFLKGLIKSINNSSYLPEDFELFGMMKKDLSMDALVNYYWRDLL
;
A
#
# COMPACT_ATOMS: atom_id res chain seq x y z
N MET A 1 15.41 0.95 30.66
CA MET A 1 15.96 -0.42 30.73
C MET A 1 15.08 -1.30 29.85
N LEU A 2 15.53 -1.65 28.65
CA LEU A 2 14.75 -2.46 27.70
C LEU A 2 14.67 -3.91 28.21
N THR A 3 13.52 -4.31 28.75
CA THR A 3 13.35 -5.67 29.30
C THR A 3 12.76 -6.63 28.27
N ARG A 4 13.64 -7.53 27.79
CA ARG A 4 13.41 -8.95 27.43
C ARG A 4 12.09 -9.30 26.70
N SER A 5 11.98 -8.92 25.44
CA SER A 5 11.38 -9.75 24.38
C SER A 5 12.48 -10.13 23.36
N ASN A 6 12.25 -11.12 22.48
CA ASN A 6 13.21 -11.44 21.41
C ASN A 6 13.43 -10.25 20.45
N GLU A 7 12.49 -9.31 20.36
CA GLU A 7 12.60 -8.07 19.57
C GLU A 7 13.48 -7.00 20.25
N CYS A 8 13.51 -6.97 21.59
CA CYS A 8 14.49 -6.19 22.35
C CYS A 8 15.94 -6.55 21.97
N SER A 9 16.20 -7.75 21.41
CA SER A 9 17.54 -8.10 20.94
C SER A 9 17.94 -7.35 19.67
N ARG A 10 17.00 -7.08 18.74
CA ARG A 10 17.33 -6.52 17.42
C ARG A 10 17.72 -5.06 17.51
N LEU A 11 16.90 -4.22 18.14
CA LEU A 11 17.23 -2.79 18.31
C LEU A 11 18.37 -2.58 19.32
N SER A 12 18.50 -3.44 20.33
CA SER A 12 19.69 -3.45 21.19
C SER A 12 20.97 -3.79 20.41
N ASN A 13 20.92 -4.72 19.45
CA ASN A 13 22.05 -5.01 18.58
C ASN A 13 22.40 -3.83 17.68
N VAL A 14 21.40 -3.11 17.14
CA VAL A 14 21.62 -1.86 16.39
C VAL A 14 22.34 -0.85 17.28
N LEU A 15 21.84 -0.59 18.49
CA LEU A 15 22.46 0.34 19.45
C LEU A 15 23.93 -0.02 19.71
N THR A 16 24.23 -1.30 19.94
CA THR A 16 25.60 -1.77 20.19
C THR A 16 26.50 -1.61 18.96
N SER A 17 25.94 -1.70 17.75
CA SER A 17 26.68 -1.61 16.49
C SER A 17 27.04 -0.17 16.14
N VAL A 18 26.11 0.78 16.38
CA VAL A 18 26.25 2.19 15.96
C VAL A 18 27.10 3.04 16.91
N LEU A 19 27.41 2.54 18.11
CA LEU A 19 28.18 3.23 19.13
C LEU A 19 29.62 2.71 19.20
N THR A 20 30.28 2.70 18.04
CA THR A 20 31.65 2.17 17.86
C THR A 20 32.54 3.17 17.15
N GLU A 21 33.86 3.07 17.32
CA GLU A 21 34.83 3.90 16.59
C GLU A 21 34.69 3.75 15.07
N ALA A 22 34.42 2.53 14.59
CA ALA A 22 34.13 2.27 13.18
C ALA A 22 32.88 3.04 12.69
N SER A 23 31.84 3.14 13.52
CA SER A 23 30.64 3.91 13.19
C SER A 23 30.92 5.41 13.16
N LEU A 24 31.70 5.93 14.10
CA LEU A 24 32.15 7.33 14.09
C LEU A 24 32.91 7.65 12.80
N GLN A 25 33.81 6.78 12.35
CA GLN A 25 34.52 6.98 11.08
C GLN A 25 33.56 6.99 9.88
N GLN A 26 32.59 6.07 9.81
CA GLN A 26 31.57 6.05 8.75
C GLN A 26 30.73 7.34 8.73
N ILE A 27 30.42 7.88 9.91
CA ILE A 27 29.71 9.16 10.04
C ILE A 27 30.54 10.30 9.48
N LYS A 28 31.82 10.41 9.86
CA LYS A 28 32.74 11.45 9.36
C LYS A 28 32.85 11.41 7.84
N ASP A 29 33.09 10.22 7.28
CA ASP A 29 33.22 10.02 5.84
C ASP A 29 31.91 10.40 5.12
N GLY A 30 30.77 9.96 5.65
CA GLY A 30 29.45 10.23 5.08
C GLY A 30 29.05 11.70 5.13
N ILE A 31 29.26 12.37 6.26
CA ILE A 31 28.96 13.81 6.42
C ILE A 31 29.88 14.64 5.51
N SER A 32 31.18 14.33 5.48
CA SER A 32 32.14 15.00 4.62
C SER A 32 31.78 14.88 3.14
N ALA A 33 31.36 13.69 2.70
CA ALA A 33 30.88 13.50 1.33
C ALA A 33 29.63 14.35 1.01
N LEU A 34 28.68 14.45 1.95
CA LEU A 34 27.48 15.28 1.76
C LEU A 34 27.80 16.78 1.75
N VAL A 35 28.76 17.23 2.54
CA VAL A 35 29.22 18.64 2.60
C VAL A 35 29.83 19.08 1.28
N LEU A 36 30.53 18.18 0.59
CA LEU A 36 31.16 18.42 -0.70
C LEU A 36 30.21 18.19 -1.90
N ASP A 37 29.06 17.53 -1.69
CA ASP A 37 28.06 17.32 -2.74
C ASP A 37 27.24 18.61 -2.98
N GLU A 38 27.40 19.20 -4.17
CA GLU A 38 26.62 20.36 -4.62
C GLU A 38 25.11 20.13 -4.52
N ASN A 39 24.65 18.87 -4.62
CA ASN A 39 23.24 18.56 -4.51
C ASN A 39 22.67 18.66 -3.09
N SER A 40 23.53 18.79 -2.07
CA SER A 40 23.15 19.06 -0.68
C SER A 40 22.91 20.55 -0.42
N MET A 41 23.29 21.43 -1.36
CA MET A 41 23.10 22.87 -1.22
C MET A 41 21.60 23.22 -1.10
N PRO A 42 21.24 24.12 -0.16
CA PRO A 42 19.87 24.55 0.00
C PRO A 42 19.42 25.39 -1.22
N LYS A 43 18.12 25.42 -1.49
CA LYS A 43 17.57 26.29 -2.53
C LYS A 43 17.56 27.75 -2.06
N HIS A 44 17.25 27.96 -0.79
CA HIS A 44 17.25 29.27 -0.15
C HIS A 44 18.19 29.27 1.05
N ASN A 45 18.91 30.38 1.28
CA ASN A 45 19.84 30.51 2.40
C ASN A 45 19.18 30.31 3.77
N THR A 46 17.86 30.40 3.88
CA THR A 46 17.10 30.16 5.11
C THR A 46 16.77 28.68 5.34
N ASP A 47 16.87 27.83 4.31
CA ASP A 47 16.49 26.42 4.44
C ASP A 47 17.44 25.70 5.41
N PRO A 48 16.93 24.80 6.25
CA PRO A 48 17.76 23.94 7.07
C PRO A 48 18.48 22.89 6.20
N VAL A 49 19.74 22.58 6.52
CA VAL A 49 20.51 21.56 5.81
C VAL A 49 21.16 20.62 6.81
N HIS A 50 20.62 19.41 6.87
CA HIS A 50 21.12 18.35 7.70
C HIS A 50 21.63 17.17 6.87
N ALA A 51 22.64 16.49 7.42
CA ALA A 51 22.94 15.10 7.16
C ALA A 51 22.05 14.22 8.05
N TYR A 52 21.19 13.41 7.46
CA TYR A 52 20.38 12.41 8.14
C TYR A 52 21.14 11.10 8.19
N LEU A 53 21.30 10.56 9.40
CA LEU A 53 22.00 9.31 9.64
C LEU A 53 21.00 8.17 9.74
N PHE A 54 21.32 7.09 9.06
CA PHE A 54 20.53 5.87 9.02
C PHE A 54 21.40 4.64 9.28
N PHE A 55 20.81 3.57 9.79
CA PHE A 55 21.43 2.26 9.87
C PHE A 55 20.90 1.33 8.77
N SER A 56 21.82 0.74 7.99
CA SER A 56 21.53 -0.37 7.08
C SER A 56 21.65 -1.68 7.85
N GLU A 57 20.53 -2.36 8.10
CA GLU A 57 20.58 -3.70 8.71
C GLU A 57 21.17 -4.74 7.78
N LYS A 58 21.09 -4.52 6.47
CA LYS A 58 21.62 -5.40 5.43
C LYS A 58 23.15 -5.34 5.40
N ASP A 59 23.69 -4.14 5.36
CA ASP A 59 25.14 -3.92 5.20
C ASP A 59 25.84 -3.71 6.55
N LYS A 60 25.09 -3.68 7.66
CA LYS A 60 25.57 -3.45 9.03
C LYS A 60 26.42 -2.18 9.14
N SER A 61 25.95 -1.09 8.53
CA SER A 61 26.68 0.17 8.41
C SER A 61 25.78 1.39 8.55
N ILE A 62 26.39 2.53 8.88
CA ILE A 62 25.74 3.83 8.89
C ILE A 62 25.81 4.45 7.50
N VAL A 63 24.68 5.01 7.06
CA VAL A 63 24.54 5.70 5.78
C VAL A 63 24.02 7.12 6.04
N CYS A 64 24.64 8.11 5.39
CA CYS A 64 24.21 9.50 5.47
C CYS A 64 23.38 9.88 4.23
N LYS A 65 22.27 10.59 4.43
CA LYS A 65 21.43 11.15 3.36
C LYS A 65 21.23 12.65 3.57
N SER A 66 21.21 13.43 2.49
CA SER A 66 20.94 14.87 2.58
C SER A 66 19.46 15.16 2.80
N THR A 67 19.16 16.35 3.34
CA THR A 67 17.79 16.86 3.53
C THR A 67 16.96 16.78 2.24
N LYS A 68 17.54 17.20 1.11
CA LYS A 68 16.90 17.16 -0.21
C LYS A 68 16.55 15.73 -0.65
N ASP A 69 17.37 14.75 -0.27
CA ASP A 69 17.14 13.35 -0.63
C ASP A 69 16.04 12.73 0.24
N VAL A 70 16.12 12.91 1.56
CA VAL A 70 15.14 12.41 2.53
C VAL A 70 13.73 12.91 2.21
N PHE A 71 13.56 14.22 2.00
CA PHE A 71 12.26 14.83 1.73
C PHE A 71 11.87 14.85 0.25
N SER A 72 12.62 14.14 -0.62
CA SER A 72 12.17 13.98 -2.01
C SER A 72 10.86 13.19 -2.04
N TYR A 73 9.94 13.56 -2.93
CA TYR A 73 8.72 12.77 -3.21
C TYR A 73 9.02 11.42 -3.89
N SER A 74 10.28 11.07 -4.11
CA SER A 74 10.66 9.78 -4.65
C SER A 74 10.60 8.70 -3.58
N GLU A 75 10.13 7.53 -3.99
CA GLU A 75 10.17 6.28 -3.20
C GLU A 75 11.59 5.74 -2.99
N PHE A 76 12.57 6.34 -3.66
CA PHE A 76 13.97 5.98 -3.62
C PHE A 76 14.82 7.18 -3.19
N TYR A 77 15.92 6.89 -2.52
CA TYR A 77 17.01 7.84 -2.34
C TYR A 77 17.75 8.02 -3.67
N LYS A 78 18.56 9.08 -3.78
CA LYS A 78 19.33 9.41 -5.00
C LYS A 78 20.32 8.32 -5.43
N ASP A 79 20.86 7.58 -4.47
CA ASP A 79 21.74 6.43 -4.74
C ASP A 79 20.98 5.17 -5.20
N GLY A 80 19.66 5.28 -5.41
CA GLY A 80 18.80 4.20 -5.86
C GLY A 80 18.32 3.26 -4.75
N SER A 81 18.74 3.50 -3.50
CA SER A 81 18.28 2.71 -2.35
C SER A 81 16.81 3.04 -2.00
N ARG A 82 16.05 2.07 -1.48
CA ARG A 82 14.61 2.25 -1.20
C ARG A 82 14.39 3.05 0.08
N LYS A 83 13.30 3.81 0.18
CA LYS A 83 12.95 4.51 1.43
C LYS A 83 12.16 3.65 2.41
N LYS A 84 11.20 2.85 1.90
CA LYS A 84 10.13 2.22 2.69
C LYS A 84 10.56 1.04 3.58
N ASP A 85 11.64 0.33 3.26
CA ASP A 85 12.04 -0.88 4.00
C ASP A 85 13.55 -1.10 4.10
N ASN A 86 14.34 -0.02 4.00
CA ASN A 86 15.79 -0.14 3.85
C ASN A 86 16.59 0.29 5.08
N PHE A 87 16.13 1.33 5.80
CA PHE A 87 16.99 2.08 6.71
C PHE A 87 16.28 2.50 8.00
N ILE A 88 16.93 2.25 9.13
CA ILE A 88 16.48 2.73 10.44
C ILE A 88 17.02 4.15 10.64
N TYR A 89 16.16 5.14 10.89
CA TYR A 89 16.61 6.49 11.21
C TYR A 89 17.29 6.53 12.59
N LEU A 90 18.45 7.19 12.68
CA LEU A 90 19.25 7.28 13.90
C LEU A 90 19.27 8.70 14.47
N SER A 91 19.69 9.67 13.66
CA SER A 91 19.83 11.06 14.08
C SER A 91 20.04 11.97 12.87
N LYS A 92 20.22 13.27 13.11
CA LYS A 92 20.60 14.24 12.09
C LYS A 92 21.65 15.20 12.63
N PHE A 93 22.52 15.68 11.75
CA PHE A 93 23.59 16.63 12.05
C PHE A 93 23.47 17.85 11.14
N ASP A 94 23.60 19.07 11.68
CA ASP A 94 23.56 20.30 10.88
C ASP A 94 24.87 20.47 10.12
N ILE A 95 24.80 20.56 8.79
CA ILE A 95 25.97 20.67 7.92
C ILE A 95 26.04 22.03 7.21
N LYS A 96 25.10 22.93 7.47
CA LYS A 96 24.87 24.13 6.66
C LYS A 96 26.09 25.05 6.59
N GLU A 97 26.79 25.23 7.71
CA GLU A 97 27.94 26.13 7.82
C GLU A 97 29.20 25.59 7.11
N PHE A 98 29.24 24.30 6.81
CA PHE A 98 30.41 23.62 6.25
C PHE A 98 30.33 23.42 4.73
N LEU A 99 29.15 23.65 4.13
CA LEU A 99 28.88 23.35 2.73
C LEU A 99 29.92 23.95 1.76
N GLY A 100 30.43 23.10 0.87
CA GLY A 100 31.36 23.49 -0.20
C GLY A 100 32.80 23.74 0.25
N ARG A 101 33.18 23.40 1.49
CA ARG A 101 34.56 23.56 1.99
C ARG A 101 35.01 22.34 2.80
N PRO A 102 36.18 21.75 2.51
CA PRO A 102 36.79 20.81 3.44
C PRO A 102 37.18 21.57 4.72
N SER A 103 36.82 21.04 5.88
CA SER A 103 37.09 21.68 7.17
C SER A 103 37.57 20.65 8.18
N SER A 104 38.77 20.82 8.71
CA SER A 104 39.25 20.03 9.86
C SER A 104 38.48 20.34 11.14
N GLU A 105 37.77 21.47 11.21
CA GLU A 105 36.89 21.82 12.32
C GLU A 105 35.62 20.96 12.31
N LEU A 106 35.18 20.49 11.13
CA LEU A 106 34.02 19.62 10.99
C LEU A 106 34.23 18.29 11.75
N ASP A 107 35.40 17.66 11.59
CA ASP A 107 35.69 16.39 12.26
C ASP A 107 35.67 16.52 13.78
N LEU A 108 36.25 17.60 14.33
CA LEU A 108 36.24 17.88 15.77
C LEU A 108 34.82 18.12 16.30
N LEU A 109 33.97 18.78 15.53
CA LEU A 109 32.57 19.00 15.89
C LEU A 109 31.75 17.70 15.82
N ILE A 110 32.02 16.84 14.84
CA ILE A 110 31.39 15.51 14.75
C ILE A 110 31.81 14.66 15.95
N ASP A 111 33.08 14.67 16.35
CA ASP A 111 33.56 13.94 17.54
C ASP A 111 32.82 14.39 18.81
N SER A 112 32.79 15.71 19.04
CA SER A 112 32.08 16.27 20.19
C SER A 112 30.58 15.98 20.15
N TRP A 113 29.94 16.05 18.98
CA TRP A 113 28.52 15.72 18.82
C TRP A 113 28.24 14.23 19.05
N PHE A 114 29.13 13.36 18.58
CA PHE A 114 28.99 11.91 18.74
C PHE A 114 28.97 11.52 20.22
N GLU A 115 29.91 12.06 21.00
CA GLU A 115 30.00 11.78 22.44
C GLU A 115 28.85 12.43 23.24
N ASN A 116 28.52 13.69 22.93
CA ASN A 116 27.63 14.48 23.80
C ASN A 116 26.14 14.42 23.41
N SER A 117 25.79 14.02 22.19
CA SER A 117 24.42 14.16 21.69
C SER A 117 23.93 12.95 20.88
N PHE A 118 24.78 12.38 20.03
CA PHE A 118 24.37 11.26 19.17
C PHE A 118 23.92 10.05 19.97
N TYR A 119 24.65 9.68 21.04
CA TYR A 119 24.28 8.55 21.90
C TYR A 119 22.84 8.67 22.44
N GLN A 120 22.50 9.84 22.99
CA GLN A 120 21.18 10.10 23.54
C GLN A 120 20.12 10.07 22.43
N SER A 121 20.36 10.78 21.33
CA SER A 121 19.45 10.81 20.18
C SER A 121 19.15 9.41 19.65
N VAL A 122 20.16 8.57 19.45
CA VAL A 122 19.98 7.20 18.96
C VAL A 122 19.18 6.37 19.94
N THR A 123 19.49 6.47 21.23
CA THR A 123 18.78 5.72 22.27
C THR A 123 17.29 6.07 22.30
N GLU A 124 16.96 7.37 22.22
CA GLU A 124 15.58 7.84 22.18
C GLU A 124 14.86 7.37 20.90
N GLN A 125 15.49 7.51 19.73
CA GLN A 125 14.90 7.07 18.45
C GLN A 125 14.64 5.57 18.40
N LEU A 126 15.58 4.74 18.88
CA LEU A 126 15.39 3.30 18.93
C LEU A 126 14.34 2.89 19.98
N PHE A 127 14.19 3.64 21.06
CA PHE A 127 13.13 3.42 22.05
C PHE A 127 11.74 3.75 21.48
N GLU A 128 11.59 4.88 20.79
CA GLU A 128 10.34 5.23 20.09
C GLU A 128 9.98 4.19 19.02
N LEU A 129 10.98 3.69 18.30
CA LEU A 129 10.81 2.62 17.33
C LEU A 129 10.34 1.31 17.97
N GLN A 130 10.94 0.91 19.10
CA GLN A 130 10.47 -0.27 19.85
C GLN A 130 9.01 -0.12 20.27
N ASN A 131 8.63 1.04 20.81
CA ASN A 131 7.24 1.30 21.19
C ASN A 131 6.28 1.23 20.00
N SER A 132 6.72 1.66 18.82
CA SER A 132 5.94 1.59 17.57
C SER A 132 5.72 0.14 17.13
N ILE A 133 6.74 -0.71 17.28
CA ILE A 133 6.67 -2.15 17.02
C ILE A 133 5.72 -2.82 18.01
N ASP A 134 5.93 -2.61 19.30
CA ASP A 134 5.13 -3.21 20.38
C ASP A 134 3.65 -2.82 20.29
N SER A 135 3.35 -1.59 19.88
CA SER A 135 1.98 -1.09 19.72
C SER A 135 1.37 -1.36 18.34
N SER A 136 2.14 -1.86 17.37
CA SER A 136 1.71 -1.99 15.97
C SER A 136 1.13 -0.69 15.40
N HIS A 137 1.68 0.45 15.84
CA HIS A 137 1.28 1.78 15.41
C HIS A 137 2.45 2.49 14.77
N LEU A 138 2.24 3.02 13.57
CA LEU A 138 3.20 3.92 12.94
C LEU A 138 2.96 5.33 13.48
N PRO A 139 3.92 5.93 14.21
CA PRO A 139 3.78 7.29 14.69
C PRO A 139 3.70 8.22 13.47
N PHE A 140 2.70 9.10 13.47
CA PHE A 140 2.52 10.12 12.43
C PHE A 140 3.69 11.14 12.40
N ASN A 141 4.48 11.21 13.48
CA ASN A 141 5.44 12.27 13.76
C ASN A 141 6.92 11.93 13.55
N MET A 142 7.28 10.72 13.11
CA MET A 142 8.67 10.47 12.70
C MET A 142 8.94 11.18 11.37
N MET A 143 9.16 12.50 11.39
CA MET A 143 9.69 13.38 10.32
C MET A 143 9.42 12.97 8.86
N SER A 144 8.22 12.49 8.51
CA SER A 144 7.92 11.93 7.18
C SER A 144 8.67 10.64 6.78
N ILE A 145 9.40 10.01 7.70
CA ILE A 145 10.15 8.76 7.52
C ILE A 145 9.42 7.63 8.24
N SER A 146 8.71 6.78 7.50
CA SER A 146 8.12 5.58 8.09
C SER A 146 9.23 4.58 8.48
N PRO A 147 9.14 3.90 9.63
CA PRO A 147 10.08 2.85 9.97
C PRO A 147 10.05 1.72 8.93
N PRO A 148 11.19 1.07 8.65
CA PRO A 148 11.26 -0.04 7.72
C PRO A 148 10.25 -1.15 8.03
N LEU A 149 9.46 -1.56 7.02
CA LEU A 149 8.43 -2.59 7.20
C LEU A 149 8.99 -3.96 7.62
N ASN A 150 10.27 -4.23 7.36
CA ASN A 150 10.94 -5.47 7.75
C ASN A 150 11.24 -5.57 9.26
N LEU A 151 10.99 -4.51 10.03
CA LEU A 151 11.12 -4.53 11.48
C LEU A 151 9.96 -5.22 12.18
N PHE A 152 8.78 -5.16 11.58
CA PHE A 152 7.56 -5.74 12.13
C PHE A 152 7.47 -7.22 11.79
N ASP A 153 7.04 -8.05 12.75
CA ASP A 153 6.66 -9.44 12.49
C ASP A 153 5.40 -9.53 11.60
N ASP A 154 5.01 -10.74 11.18
CA ASP A 154 3.86 -10.90 10.27
C ASP A 154 2.53 -10.43 10.89
N GLN A 155 2.34 -10.57 12.21
CA GLN A 155 1.10 -10.22 12.90
C GLN A 155 1.00 -8.70 13.13
N GLN A 156 2.11 -8.07 13.53
CA GLN A 156 2.25 -6.62 13.63
C GLN A 156 2.07 -5.99 12.25
N LEU A 157 2.75 -6.53 11.23
CA LEU A 157 2.64 -6.03 9.85
C LEU A 157 1.22 -6.18 9.32
N LYS A 158 0.52 -7.27 9.64
CA LYS A 158 -0.90 -7.45 9.29
C LYS A 158 -1.79 -6.38 9.92
N THR A 159 -1.58 -6.08 11.18
CA THR A 159 -2.32 -5.02 11.90
C THR A 159 -2.09 -3.65 11.26
N ILE A 160 -0.83 -3.32 10.97
CA ILE A 160 -0.48 -2.05 10.31
C ILE A 160 -1.05 -2.01 8.90
N TYR A 161 -0.94 -3.11 8.14
CA TYR A 161 -1.46 -3.23 6.78
C TYR A 161 -2.96 -2.95 6.75
N PHE A 162 -3.74 -3.63 7.59
CA PHE A 162 -5.19 -3.43 7.67
C PHE A 162 -5.56 -1.99 8.00
N ASN A 163 -4.89 -1.38 8.99
CA ASN A 163 -5.20 -0.03 9.46
C ASN A 163 -4.74 1.08 8.50
N LYS A 164 -3.76 0.80 7.64
CA LYS A 164 -3.11 1.81 6.78
C LYS A 164 -3.18 1.47 5.28
N ILE A 165 -3.98 0.48 4.87
CA ILE A 165 -4.07 0.02 3.47
C ILE A 165 -4.44 1.13 2.48
N PHE A 166 -5.21 2.11 2.93
CA PHE A 166 -5.62 3.27 2.13
C PHE A 166 -4.53 4.34 1.99
N SER A 167 -3.42 4.23 2.72
CA SER A 167 -2.22 5.07 2.53
C SER A 167 -1.32 4.51 1.43
N ASP A 168 -0.44 5.35 0.88
CA ASP A 168 0.51 4.95 -0.16
C ASP A 168 1.73 4.18 0.38
N LEU A 169 1.75 3.87 1.69
CA LEU A 169 2.81 3.12 2.34
C LEU A 169 3.05 1.74 1.70
N PHE A 170 1.98 1.06 1.28
CA PHE A 170 2.05 -0.31 0.76
C PHE A 170 2.11 -0.40 -0.77
N VAL A 171 2.18 0.72 -1.48
CA VAL A 171 2.42 0.69 -2.93
C VAL A 171 3.80 0.09 -3.18
N PHE A 172 3.84 -1.08 -3.82
CA PHE A 172 5.08 -1.86 -4.07
C PHE A 172 5.70 -1.62 -5.45
N LYS A 173 5.01 -0.91 -6.35
CA LYS A 173 5.48 -0.52 -7.68
C LYS A 173 5.20 0.96 -7.92
N ASP A 174 6.20 1.70 -8.37
CA ASP A 174 6.02 3.09 -8.78
C ASP A 174 5.41 3.19 -10.19
N SER A 175 5.16 4.42 -10.66
CA SER A 175 4.63 4.69 -12.01
C SER A 175 5.53 4.25 -13.16
N LYS A 176 6.78 3.86 -12.88
CA LYS A 176 7.76 3.32 -13.83
C LYS A 176 7.95 1.81 -13.66
N GLU A 177 7.02 1.13 -12.99
CA GLU A 177 7.06 -0.31 -12.71
C GLU A 177 8.25 -0.78 -11.84
N ARG A 178 8.92 0.15 -11.14
CA ARG A 178 10.06 -0.20 -10.28
C ARG A 178 9.57 -0.59 -8.89
N TYR A 179 10.18 -1.63 -8.32
CA TYR A 179 9.83 -2.10 -6.98
C TYR A 179 10.29 -1.14 -5.88
N THR A 180 9.32 -0.55 -5.20
CA THR A 180 9.50 0.40 -4.08
C THR A 180 9.71 -0.30 -2.74
N LEU A 181 9.47 -1.61 -2.69
CA LEU A 181 9.69 -2.51 -1.55
C LEU A 181 10.63 -3.66 -1.95
N SER A 182 11.26 -4.30 -0.97
CA SER A 182 11.99 -5.54 -1.18
C SER A 182 11.07 -6.70 -1.57
N GLN A 183 11.62 -7.67 -2.30
CA GLN A 183 10.88 -8.87 -2.69
C GLN A 183 10.41 -9.68 -1.49
N GLU A 184 11.17 -9.66 -0.40
CA GLU A 184 10.78 -10.29 0.86
C GLU A 184 9.56 -9.62 1.48
N THR A 185 9.60 -8.29 1.65
CA THR A 185 8.45 -7.51 2.13
C THR A 185 7.22 -7.73 1.24
N ILE A 186 7.39 -7.73 -0.09
CA ILE A 186 6.29 -7.97 -1.03
C ILE A 186 5.66 -9.36 -0.78
N LYS A 187 6.46 -10.43 -0.69
CA LYS A 187 5.95 -11.78 -0.42
C LYS A 187 5.16 -11.84 0.89
N ARG A 188 5.68 -11.22 1.95
CA ARG A 188 4.99 -11.13 3.26
C ARG A 188 3.65 -10.41 3.14
N LEU A 189 3.63 -9.26 2.45
CA LEU A 189 2.40 -8.48 2.26
C LEU A 189 1.35 -9.21 1.41
N PHE A 190 1.77 -10.00 0.41
CA PHE A 190 0.83 -10.82 -0.38
C PHE A 190 0.18 -11.93 0.47
N LYS A 191 0.97 -12.61 1.32
CA LYS A 191 0.45 -13.59 2.29
C LYS A 191 -0.55 -12.93 3.26
N ILE A 192 -0.17 -11.81 3.86
CA ILE A 192 -1.01 -11.03 4.78
C ILE A 192 -2.32 -10.59 4.10
N LYS A 193 -2.25 -10.10 2.86
CA LYS A 193 -3.42 -9.76 2.05
C LYS A 193 -4.37 -10.95 1.92
N ASP A 194 -3.86 -12.13 1.56
CA ASP A 194 -4.68 -13.33 1.38
C ASP A 194 -5.35 -13.76 2.69
N GLU A 195 -4.64 -13.68 3.81
CA GLU A 195 -5.20 -13.95 5.14
C GLU A 195 -6.32 -12.97 5.50
N ILE A 196 -6.12 -11.66 5.31
CA ILE A 196 -7.15 -10.64 5.58
C ILE A 196 -8.38 -10.87 4.70
N ILE A 197 -8.20 -11.15 3.41
CA ILE A 197 -9.31 -11.45 2.51
C ILE A 197 -10.09 -12.67 3.02
N ALA A 198 -9.39 -13.75 3.41
CA ALA A 198 -10.04 -14.96 3.91
C ALA A 198 -10.85 -14.69 5.19
N GLU A 199 -10.32 -13.90 6.12
CA GLU A 199 -11.02 -13.49 7.33
C GLU A 199 -12.27 -12.67 7.03
N MET A 200 -12.15 -11.64 6.18
CA MET A 200 -13.29 -10.80 5.79
C MET A 200 -14.37 -11.59 5.03
N LEU A 201 -13.97 -12.54 4.19
CA LEU A 201 -14.91 -13.43 3.48
C LEU A 201 -15.61 -14.41 4.44
N ASN A 202 -14.91 -14.88 5.47
CA ASN A 202 -15.52 -15.71 6.50
C ASN A 202 -16.55 -14.89 7.31
N ASP A 203 -16.23 -13.63 7.63
CA ASP A 203 -17.18 -12.72 8.29
C ASP A 203 -18.40 -12.45 7.43
N LEU A 204 -18.20 -12.23 6.11
CA LEU A 204 -19.27 -12.09 5.11
C LEU A 204 -20.25 -13.26 5.15
N LYS A 205 -19.75 -14.50 5.08
CA LYS A 205 -20.58 -15.73 5.09
C LYS A 205 -21.35 -15.93 6.39
N ASN A 206 -20.80 -15.47 7.51
CA ASN A 206 -21.39 -15.67 8.83
C ASN A 206 -22.33 -14.54 9.26
N ASN A 207 -22.31 -13.39 8.56
CA ASN A 207 -23.07 -12.22 8.93
C ASN A 207 -24.49 -12.24 8.33
N LYS A 208 -25.39 -12.90 9.06
CA LYS A 208 -26.82 -13.03 8.76
C LYS A 208 -27.65 -11.75 8.98
N ILE A 209 -27.03 -10.64 9.38
CA ILE A 209 -27.73 -9.43 9.86
C ILE A 209 -27.43 -8.23 8.97
N GLY A 210 -27.52 -8.37 7.63
CA GLY A 210 -27.65 -7.27 6.66
C GLY A 210 -26.71 -6.05 6.82
N ARG A 211 -25.55 -6.20 7.49
CA ARG A 211 -24.60 -5.10 7.70
C ARG A 211 -23.94 -4.78 6.37
N SER A 212 -23.73 -3.49 6.12
CA SER A 212 -23.02 -3.01 4.93
C SER A 212 -21.60 -3.58 4.85
N TYR A 213 -21.21 -4.02 3.66
CA TYR A 213 -19.87 -4.49 3.31
C TYR A 213 -19.10 -3.47 2.46
N GLN A 214 -19.49 -2.20 2.57
CA GLN A 214 -18.74 -1.07 2.00
C GLN A 214 -17.24 -1.15 2.30
N PHE A 215 -16.87 -1.54 3.53
CA PHE A 215 -15.45 -1.67 3.88
C PHE A 215 -14.75 -2.78 3.09
N PHE A 216 -15.37 -3.94 2.88
CA PHE A 216 -14.78 -5.00 2.05
C PHE A 216 -14.66 -4.56 0.58
N LEU A 217 -15.69 -3.91 0.03
CA LEU A 217 -15.64 -3.35 -1.32
C LEU A 217 -14.51 -2.32 -1.45
N GLN A 218 -14.40 -1.38 -0.51
CA GLN A 218 -13.29 -0.41 -0.48
C GLN A 218 -11.93 -1.11 -0.40
N PHE A 219 -11.82 -2.15 0.43
CA PHE A 219 -10.59 -2.90 0.60
C PHE A 219 -10.15 -3.57 -0.71
N ILE A 220 -11.03 -4.34 -1.37
CA ILE A 220 -10.69 -5.00 -2.64
C ILE A 220 -10.44 -3.99 -3.77
N MET A 221 -11.18 -2.88 -3.81
CA MET A 221 -10.93 -1.80 -4.77
C MET A 221 -9.58 -1.14 -4.54
N ARG A 222 -9.19 -0.90 -3.27
CA ARG A 222 -7.85 -0.41 -2.93
C ARG A 222 -6.79 -1.40 -3.38
N LEU A 223 -6.92 -2.69 -3.04
CA LEU A 223 -5.97 -3.73 -3.46
C LEU A 223 -5.80 -3.76 -4.98
N LYS A 224 -6.89 -3.62 -5.72
CA LYS A 224 -6.86 -3.54 -7.19
C LYS A 224 -6.12 -2.29 -7.67
N LYS A 225 -6.39 -1.13 -7.08
CA LYS A 225 -5.73 0.15 -7.40
C LYS A 225 -4.22 0.11 -7.17
N ILE A 226 -3.77 -0.56 -6.09
CA ILE A 226 -2.35 -0.72 -5.77
C ILE A 226 -1.74 -2.02 -6.32
N ASN A 227 -2.40 -2.66 -7.29
CA ASN A 227 -1.92 -3.84 -8.04
C ASN A 227 -1.62 -5.10 -7.22
N TYR A 228 -2.25 -5.25 -6.05
CA TYR A 228 -2.16 -6.48 -5.24
C TYR A 228 -3.09 -7.60 -5.75
N ILE A 229 -4.08 -7.26 -6.56
CA ILE A 229 -4.96 -8.23 -7.24
C ILE A 229 -5.15 -7.84 -8.70
N ASN A 230 -5.23 -8.85 -9.58
CA ASN A 230 -5.53 -8.66 -11.01
C ASN A 230 -7.05 -8.56 -11.25
N ASN A 231 -7.48 -8.40 -12.51
CA ASN A 231 -8.92 -8.29 -12.80
C ASN A 231 -9.66 -9.59 -12.46
N LYS A 232 -9.08 -10.76 -12.79
CA LYS A 232 -9.65 -12.07 -12.47
C LYS A 232 -10.02 -12.18 -10.97
N SER A 233 -9.05 -11.93 -10.09
CA SER A 233 -9.26 -11.96 -8.65
C SER A 233 -10.24 -10.90 -8.19
N PHE A 234 -10.19 -9.69 -8.74
CA PHE A 234 -11.14 -8.62 -8.41
C PHE A 234 -12.59 -9.00 -8.76
N TYR A 235 -12.83 -9.55 -9.95
CA TYR A 235 -14.17 -10.00 -10.39
C TYR A 235 -14.66 -11.18 -9.57
N SER A 236 -13.79 -12.13 -9.27
CA SER A 236 -14.12 -13.26 -8.41
C SER A 236 -14.51 -12.81 -7.00
N LEU A 237 -13.81 -11.84 -6.40
CA LEU A 237 -14.14 -11.30 -5.08
C LEU A 237 -15.46 -10.51 -5.10
N LEU A 238 -15.68 -9.66 -6.12
CA LEU A 238 -16.97 -9.00 -6.30
C LEU A 238 -18.12 -10.00 -6.46
N ASN A 239 -17.90 -11.08 -7.21
CA ASN A 239 -18.90 -12.13 -7.39
C ASN A 239 -19.27 -12.79 -6.06
N THR A 240 -18.29 -13.04 -5.18
CA THR A 240 -18.57 -13.53 -3.83
C THR A 240 -19.44 -12.57 -3.04
N VAL A 241 -19.24 -11.26 -3.15
CA VAL A 241 -20.13 -10.27 -2.49
C VAL A 241 -21.56 -10.39 -3.00
N PHE A 242 -21.77 -10.51 -4.32
CA PHE A 242 -23.11 -10.68 -4.88
C PHE A 242 -23.81 -11.97 -4.45
N VAL A 243 -23.06 -13.02 -4.16
CA VAL A 243 -23.60 -14.31 -3.70
C VAL A 243 -23.96 -14.26 -2.21
N GLU A 244 -23.14 -13.60 -1.39
CA GLU A 244 -23.24 -13.67 0.08
C GLU A 244 -23.99 -12.47 0.70
N ASP A 245 -23.99 -11.30 0.05
CA ASP A 245 -24.60 -10.07 0.58
C ASP A 245 -25.97 -9.77 -0.01
N VAL A 246 -26.99 -9.88 0.84
CA VAL A 246 -28.39 -9.56 0.51
C VAL A 246 -28.63 -8.07 0.23
N ASN A 247 -27.74 -7.17 0.64
CA ASN A 247 -27.87 -5.71 0.50
C ASN A 247 -26.83 -5.11 -0.47
N VAL A 248 -26.17 -5.93 -1.29
CA VAL A 248 -25.06 -5.53 -2.16
C VAL A 248 -25.37 -4.30 -3.01
N TRP A 249 -26.59 -4.15 -3.50
CA TRP A 249 -26.98 -3.03 -4.36
C TRP A 249 -26.93 -1.68 -3.67
N LYS A 250 -27.22 -1.62 -2.36
CA LYS A 250 -27.09 -0.39 -1.58
C LYS A 250 -25.63 0.04 -1.45
N ASP A 251 -24.74 -0.93 -1.30
CA ASP A 251 -23.31 -0.66 -1.19
C ASP A 251 -22.70 -0.29 -2.55
N ILE A 252 -23.14 -0.91 -3.64
CA ILE A 252 -22.79 -0.50 -5.00
C ILE A 252 -23.27 0.93 -5.28
N ASP A 253 -24.51 1.27 -4.91
CA ASP A 253 -25.04 2.61 -5.10
C ASP A 253 -24.19 3.67 -4.39
N TYR A 254 -23.77 3.41 -3.15
CA TYR A 254 -22.91 4.30 -2.39
C TYR A 254 -21.62 4.71 -3.15
N PHE A 255 -20.97 3.77 -3.86
CA PHE A 255 -19.76 4.07 -4.63
C PHE A 255 -20.03 4.62 -6.02
N VAL A 256 -21.08 4.16 -6.68
CA VAL A 256 -21.37 4.55 -8.07
C VAL A 256 -22.05 5.91 -8.15
N SER A 257 -22.97 6.23 -7.23
CA SER A 257 -23.69 7.52 -7.21
C SER A 257 -22.93 8.63 -6.46
N GLY A 258 -21.99 8.26 -5.60
CA GLY A 258 -21.24 9.20 -4.78
C GLY A 258 -20.22 10.02 -5.57
N SER A 259 -20.36 11.35 -5.55
CA SER A 259 -19.46 12.28 -6.25
C SER A 259 -18.00 12.24 -5.79
N ARG A 260 -17.72 11.67 -4.61
CA ARG A 260 -16.37 11.54 -4.03
C ARG A 260 -15.63 10.28 -4.47
N PHE A 261 -16.29 9.37 -5.18
CA PHE A 261 -15.81 8.03 -5.51
C PHE A 261 -15.58 7.85 -7.00
N TYR A 262 -14.91 8.82 -7.65
CA TYR A 262 -14.73 8.81 -9.10
C TYR A 262 -13.99 7.56 -9.63
N GLU A 263 -12.94 7.14 -8.94
CA GLU A 263 -12.17 5.95 -9.35
C GLU A 263 -12.95 4.66 -9.08
N GLU A 264 -13.60 4.55 -7.92
CA GLU A 264 -14.44 3.40 -7.56
C GLU A 264 -15.63 3.27 -8.52
N HIS A 265 -16.32 4.38 -8.83
CA HIS A 265 -17.36 4.43 -9.86
C HIS A 265 -16.84 3.84 -11.17
N LYS A 266 -15.68 4.32 -11.65
CA LYS A 266 -15.08 3.82 -12.91
C LYS A 266 -14.71 2.34 -12.82
N MET A 267 -14.23 1.86 -11.68
CA MET A 267 -13.91 0.44 -11.46
C MET A 267 -15.15 -0.45 -11.47
N LEU A 268 -16.32 0.09 -11.09
CA LEU A 268 -17.59 -0.63 -11.01
C LEU A 268 -18.48 -0.43 -12.26
N THR A 269 -18.12 0.44 -13.20
CA THR A 269 -18.90 0.66 -14.43
C THR A 269 -18.12 0.51 -15.74
N ASN A 270 -16.79 0.45 -15.69
CA ASN A 270 -15.92 0.32 -16.88
C ASN A 270 -14.95 -0.86 -16.75
N PHE A 271 -15.52 -2.06 -16.83
CA PHE A 271 -14.79 -3.33 -16.76
C PHE A 271 -13.89 -3.56 -17.97
N LYS A 272 -12.85 -4.37 -17.78
CA LYS A 272 -11.89 -4.75 -18.83
C LYS A 272 -11.47 -6.19 -18.63
N ALA A 273 -11.58 -7.01 -19.65
CA ALA A 273 -10.96 -8.32 -19.71
C ALA A 273 -9.82 -8.28 -20.72
N ASN A 274 -8.62 -8.69 -20.31
CA ASN A 274 -7.43 -8.80 -21.17
C ASN A 274 -7.00 -10.26 -21.39
N SER A 275 -7.81 -11.21 -20.94
CA SER A 275 -7.63 -12.64 -21.20
C SER A 275 -8.98 -13.35 -21.15
N ILE A 276 -9.01 -14.59 -21.63
CA ILE A 276 -10.21 -15.43 -21.58
C ILE A 276 -10.62 -15.73 -20.12
N GLU A 277 -9.65 -15.96 -19.22
CA GLU A 277 -9.92 -16.25 -17.81
C GLU A 277 -10.47 -15.03 -17.05
N GLU A 278 -10.03 -13.82 -17.41
CA GLU A 278 -10.62 -12.58 -16.89
C GLU A 278 -12.07 -12.41 -17.38
N LEU A 279 -12.33 -12.73 -18.64
CA LEU A 279 -13.67 -12.66 -19.22
C LEU A 279 -14.63 -13.69 -18.62
N GLU A 280 -14.19 -14.93 -18.41
CA GLU A 280 -14.97 -15.96 -17.74
C GLU A 280 -15.40 -15.49 -16.33
N SER A 281 -14.47 -14.91 -15.57
CA SER A 281 -14.77 -14.37 -14.25
C SER A 281 -15.75 -13.18 -14.31
N LEU A 282 -15.68 -12.38 -15.37
CA LEU A 282 -16.61 -11.27 -15.61
C LEU A 282 -18.01 -11.77 -15.98
N ILE A 283 -18.11 -12.86 -16.74
CA ILE A 283 -19.38 -13.53 -17.10
C ILE A 283 -20.04 -14.13 -15.86
N GLU A 284 -19.26 -14.77 -14.97
CA GLU A 284 -19.80 -15.28 -13.70
C GLU A 284 -20.30 -14.15 -12.81
N LEU A 285 -19.56 -13.03 -12.74
CA LEU A 285 -20.03 -11.81 -12.06
C LEU A 285 -21.33 -11.29 -12.68
N LEU A 286 -21.46 -11.28 -14.01
CA LEU A 286 -22.71 -10.91 -14.67
C LEU A 286 -23.85 -11.84 -14.25
N LYS A 287 -23.68 -13.16 -14.31
CA LYS A 287 -24.72 -14.13 -13.92
C LYS A 287 -25.20 -13.94 -12.48
N SER A 288 -24.29 -13.80 -11.52
CA SER A 288 -24.68 -13.63 -10.11
C SER A 288 -25.32 -12.28 -9.87
N SER A 289 -24.77 -11.21 -10.45
CA SER A 289 -25.35 -9.86 -10.30
C SER A 289 -26.71 -9.75 -10.96
N THR A 290 -26.94 -10.30 -12.16
CA THR A 290 -28.28 -10.28 -12.78
C THR A 290 -29.28 -11.10 -11.98
N LYS A 291 -28.88 -12.28 -11.48
CA LYS A 291 -29.73 -13.07 -10.59
C LYS A 291 -30.14 -12.26 -9.35
N SER A 292 -29.19 -11.58 -8.71
CA SER A 292 -29.46 -10.69 -7.58
C SER A 292 -30.38 -9.52 -7.98
N PHE A 293 -30.09 -8.85 -9.09
CA PHE A 293 -30.88 -7.71 -9.59
C PHE A 293 -32.36 -8.04 -9.80
N PHE A 294 -32.67 -9.22 -10.33
CA PHE A 294 -34.04 -9.66 -10.63
C PHE A 294 -34.67 -10.51 -9.52
N SER A 295 -33.99 -10.70 -8.38
CA SER A 295 -34.56 -11.46 -7.26
C SER A 295 -35.67 -10.68 -6.55
N GLU A 296 -36.74 -11.39 -6.15
CA GLU A 296 -37.86 -10.78 -5.43
C GLU A 296 -37.39 -10.18 -4.09
N GLY A 297 -37.89 -8.98 -3.76
CA GLY A 297 -37.56 -8.29 -2.51
C GLY A 297 -36.22 -7.52 -2.49
N GLN A 298 -35.47 -7.53 -3.60
CA GLN A 298 -34.25 -6.73 -3.73
C GLN A 298 -34.55 -5.26 -4.02
N VAL A 299 -33.79 -4.37 -3.37
CA VAL A 299 -33.85 -2.93 -3.63
C VAL A 299 -32.74 -2.56 -4.61
N VAL A 300 -33.13 -2.26 -5.84
CA VAL A 300 -32.21 -1.86 -6.93
C VAL A 300 -32.26 -0.36 -7.17
N PHE A 301 -31.15 0.20 -7.66
CA PHE A 301 -30.94 1.62 -7.88
C PHE A 301 -30.60 1.91 -9.36
N VAL A 302 -30.60 3.18 -9.76
CA VAL A 302 -30.13 3.57 -11.11
C VAL A 302 -28.68 3.12 -11.33
N SER A 303 -27.85 3.27 -10.31
CA SER A 303 -26.46 2.78 -10.25
C SER A 303 -26.34 1.26 -10.43
N SER A 304 -27.33 0.48 -9.97
CA SER A 304 -27.40 -0.97 -10.22
C SER A 304 -27.51 -1.28 -11.72
N SER A 305 -28.32 -0.49 -12.46
CA SER A 305 -28.42 -0.61 -13.91
C SER A 305 -27.12 -0.21 -14.60
N ASP A 306 -26.46 0.85 -14.14
CA ASP A 306 -25.19 1.31 -14.71
C ASP A 306 -24.06 0.29 -14.52
N PHE A 307 -24.01 -0.37 -13.37
CA PHE A 307 -23.11 -1.50 -13.10
C PHE A 307 -23.31 -2.64 -14.11
N LEU A 308 -24.56 -3.09 -14.30
CA LEU A 308 -24.87 -4.18 -15.24
C LEU A 308 -24.59 -3.79 -16.70
N LYS A 309 -24.93 -2.56 -17.11
CA LYS A 309 -24.58 -2.03 -18.43
C LYS A 309 -23.07 -2.03 -18.66
N GLY A 310 -22.29 -1.69 -17.63
CA GLY A 310 -20.84 -1.77 -17.66
C GLY A 310 -20.33 -3.19 -17.95
N LEU A 311 -20.87 -4.19 -17.25
CA LEU A 311 -20.54 -5.60 -17.47
C LEU A 311 -20.89 -6.07 -18.89
N ILE A 312 -22.14 -5.83 -19.31
CA ILE A 312 -22.64 -6.20 -20.64
C ILE A 312 -21.76 -5.57 -21.73
N LYS A 313 -21.48 -4.27 -21.63
CA LYS A 313 -20.64 -3.56 -22.59
C LYS A 313 -19.25 -4.17 -22.67
N SER A 314 -18.64 -4.52 -21.54
CA SER A 314 -17.31 -5.15 -21.53
C SER A 314 -17.33 -6.55 -22.13
N ILE A 315 -18.40 -7.33 -21.92
CA ILE A 315 -18.56 -8.67 -22.51
C ILE A 315 -18.78 -8.56 -24.02
N ASN A 316 -19.69 -7.69 -24.48
CA ASN A 316 -20.00 -7.51 -25.90
C ASN A 316 -18.77 -7.05 -26.69
N ASN A 317 -17.99 -6.12 -26.14
CA ASN A 317 -16.78 -5.60 -26.79
C ASN A 317 -15.58 -6.55 -26.71
N SER A 318 -15.68 -7.65 -25.98
CA SER A 318 -14.59 -8.60 -25.84
C SER A 318 -14.38 -9.40 -27.13
N SER A 319 -13.13 -9.45 -27.60
CA SER A 319 -12.72 -10.29 -28.73
C SER A 319 -12.43 -11.74 -28.35
N TYR A 320 -12.45 -12.10 -27.06
CA TYR A 320 -12.12 -13.46 -26.61
C TYR A 320 -13.30 -14.44 -26.73
N LEU A 321 -14.51 -13.97 -27.04
CA LEU A 321 -15.67 -14.80 -27.33
C LEU A 321 -16.25 -14.44 -28.71
N PRO A 322 -16.67 -15.46 -29.49
CA PRO A 322 -17.31 -15.21 -30.76
C PRO A 322 -18.68 -14.57 -30.55
N GLU A 323 -19.16 -13.83 -31.55
CA GLU A 323 -20.40 -13.05 -31.44
C GLU A 323 -21.67 -13.91 -31.28
N ASP A 324 -21.61 -15.17 -31.70
CA ASP A 324 -22.67 -16.17 -31.58
C ASP A 324 -22.61 -16.98 -30.27
N PHE A 325 -21.64 -16.68 -29.38
CA PHE A 325 -21.55 -17.33 -28.07
C PHE A 325 -22.82 -17.04 -27.26
N GLU A 326 -23.45 -18.09 -26.74
CA GLU A 326 -24.74 -17.97 -26.07
C GLU A 326 -24.60 -17.62 -24.57
N LEU A 327 -25.31 -16.57 -24.14
CA LEU A 327 -25.43 -16.12 -22.76
C LEU A 327 -26.90 -15.77 -22.50
N PHE A 328 -27.50 -16.31 -21.44
CA PHE A 328 -28.91 -16.04 -21.09
C PHE A 328 -29.90 -16.31 -22.25
N GLY A 329 -29.69 -17.41 -22.99
CA GLY A 329 -30.58 -17.82 -24.07
C GLY A 329 -30.49 -16.96 -25.35
N MET A 330 -29.43 -16.16 -25.51
CA MET A 330 -29.21 -15.27 -26.66
C MET A 330 -27.73 -15.15 -27.02
N MET A 331 -27.45 -14.67 -28.23
CA MET A 331 -26.09 -14.43 -28.70
C MET A 331 -25.45 -13.25 -27.97
N LYS A 332 -24.15 -13.32 -27.68
CA LYS A 332 -23.33 -12.26 -27.08
C LYS A 332 -23.58 -10.90 -27.71
N LYS A 333 -23.59 -10.82 -29.04
CA LYS A 333 -23.81 -9.54 -29.77
C LYS A 333 -25.14 -8.85 -29.44
N ASP A 334 -26.14 -9.63 -29.03
CA ASP A 334 -27.51 -9.18 -28.76
C ASP A 334 -27.76 -8.99 -27.24
N LEU A 335 -26.77 -9.30 -26.39
CA LEU A 335 -26.85 -9.15 -24.95
C LEU A 335 -27.05 -7.67 -24.58
N SER A 336 -28.14 -7.38 -23.89
CA SER A 336 -28.51 -6.04 -23.43
C SER A 336 -29.36 -6.10 -22.16
N MET A 337 -29.61 -4.95 -21.53
CA MET A 337 -30.49 -4.89 -20.35
C MET A 337 -31.91 -5.41 -20.66
N ASP A 338 -32.49 -5.01 -21.79
CA ASP A 338 -33.83 -5.46 -22.20
C ASP A 338 -33.87 -6.98 -22.42
N ALA A 339 -32.76 -7.52 -22.94
CA ALA A 339 -32.64 -8.94 -23.19
C ALA A 339 -32.56 -9.74 -21.87
N LEU A 340 -31.85 -9.22 -20.87
CA LEU A 340 -31.84 -9.80 -19.52
C LEU A 340 -33.23 -9.74 -18.85
N VAL A 341 -33.94 -8.61 -18.98
CA VAL A 341 -35.32 -8.48 -18.45
C VAL A 341 -36.21 -9.57 -19.04
N ASN A 342 -36.17 -9.78 -20.36
CA ASN A 342 -36.94 -10.82 -21.03
C ASN A 342 -36.59 -12.23 -20.57
N TYR A 343 -35.30 -12.51 -20.32
CA TYR A 343 -34.85 -13.81 -19.83
C TYR A 343 -35.46 -14.13 -18.44
N TYR A 344 -35.28 -13.23 -17.47
CA TYR A 344 -35.77 -13.46 -16.10
C TYR A 344 -37.29 -13.34 -15.96
N TRP A 345 -37.97 -12.58 -16.82
CA TRP A 345 -39.44 -12.55 -16.86
C TRP A 345 -40.05 -13.85 -17.39
N ARG A 346 -39.37 -14.55 -18.31
CA ARG A 346 -39.83 -15.85 -18.82
C ARG A 346 -39.72 -16.97 -17.80
N ASP A 347 -38.77 -16.88 -16.87
CA ASP A 347 -38.58 -17.87 -15.80
C ASP A 347 -39.57 -17.68 -14.62
N LEU A 348 -40.30 -16.57 -14.58
CA LEU A 348 -41.31 -16.25 -13.55
C LEU A 348 -42.76 -16.58 -13.97
N LEU A 349 -42.96 -16.99 -15.23
CA LEU A 349 -44.24 -17.46 -15.81
C LEU A 349 -44.20 -18.98 -15.98
#